data_AF-A0A537YUQ1-F1
#
_entry.id   AF-A0A537YUQ1-F1
#
_cell.length_a   1.000
_cell.length_b   1.000
_cell.length_c   1.000
_cell.angle_alpha   90.00
_cell.angle_beta   90.00
_cell.angle_gamma   90.00
#
_symmetry.space_group_name_H-M   'P 1'
#
loop_
_entity.id
_entity.type
_entity.pdbx_description
1 polymer ?
#
loop_
_entity_poly.entity_id
_entity_poly.type
_entity_poly.pdbx_seq_one_letter_code
_entity_poly.pdbx_strand_id
1 'polypeptide(L)'
;TMLTAQDLLFGPTLRRFPALRVALSEGGIGWLPFYLDRVDRHFQNQAWIDNSFGEGKLPSDVLREHILACFITDPAGLELRHRIGIEIIAWECDYPHTDTTWPDSPEYAMKEFDDAGCTDAEIHKITWENATRFFDWDPFKHTPRDKATVGALRAQAKDVDTTRMSRNEWRKRNEAAGVGVF
;
A
#
# COMPACT_ATOMS: atom_id res chain seq x y z
N THR A 1 -5.44 -11.73 1.59
CA THR A 1 -5.46 -10.75 0.48
C THR A 1 -5.84 -11.35 -0.86
N MET A 2 -5.07 -12.27 -1.45
CA MET A 2 -5.34 -12.79 -2.80
C MET A 2 -6.75 -13.41 -2.99
N LEU A 3 -7.22 -14.23 -2.03
CA LEU A 3 -8.57 -14.82 -2.10
C LEU A 3 -9.66 -13.74 -2.09
N THR A 4 -9.49 -12.69 -1.28
CA THR A 4 -10.42 -11.55 -1.25
C THR A 4 -10.42 -10.80 -2.57
N ALA A 5 -9.26 -10.56 -3.19
CA ALA A 5 -9.17 -9.94 -4.51
C ALA A 5 -9.87 -10.79 -5.58
N GLN A 6 -9.73 -12.12 -5.51
CA GLN A 6 -10.44 -13.07 -6.36
C GLN A 6 -11.95 -12.99 -6.21
N ASP A 7 -12.45 -12.98 -4.98
CA ASP A 7 -13.88 -12.91 -4.70
C ASP A 7 -14.48 -11.57 -5.16
N LEU A 8 -13.76 -10.46 -4.96
CA LEU A 8 -14.18 -9.15 -5.44
C LEU A 8 -14.23 -9.10 -6.97
N LEU A 9 -13.20 -9.63 -7.63
CA LEU A 9 -13.04 -9.56 -9.08
C LEU A 9 -14.02 -10.47 -9.83
N PHE A 10 -14.12 -11.74 -9.44
CA PHE A 10 -14.96 -12.71 -10.15
C PHE A 10 -16.38 -12.79 -9.59
N GLY A 11 -16.57 -12.41 -8.33
CA GLY A 11 -17.89 -12.25 -7.74
C GLY A 11 -18.68 -11.10 -8.38
N PRO A 12 -19.96 -10.95 -8.00
CA PRO A 12 -20.82 -9.92 -8.57
C PRO A 12 -20.51 -8.51 -8.06
N THR A 13 -19.64 -8.36 -7.04
CA THR A 13 -19.48 -7.11 -6.28
C THR A 13 -19.04 -5.93 -7.15
N LEU A 14 -17.91 -6.03 -7.85
CA LEU A 14 -17.41 -4.91 -8.67
C LEU A 14 -18.33 -4.64 -9.87
N ARG A 15 -18.94 -5.68 -10.45
CA ARG A 15 -19.95 -5.51 -11.52
C ARG A 15 -21.22 -4.81 -11.04
N ARG A 16 -21.66 -5.09 -9.82
CA ARG A 16 -22.86 -4.48 -9.21
C ARG A 16 -22.60 -3.05 -8.75
N PHE A 17 -21.38 -2.74 -8.35
CA PHE A 17 -20.97 -1.43 -7.85
C PHE A 17 -19.76 -0.91 -8.64
N PRO A 18 -19.96 -0.41 -9.88
CA PRO A 18 -18.87 -0.03 -10.77
C PRO A 18 -18.06 1.20 -10.29
N ALA A 19 -18.54 1.92 -9.29
CA ALA A 19 -17.80 3.02 -8.64
C ALA A 19 -17.09 2.58 -7.35
N LEU A 20 -17.26 1.33 -6.90
CA LEU A 20 -16.63 0.83 -5.67
C LEU A 20 -15.12 0.76 -5.85
N ARG A 21 -14.38 1.32 -4.91
CA ARG A 21 -12.92 1.22 -4.86
C ARG A 21 -12.54 0.51 -3.57
N VAL A 22 -11.57 -0.40 -3.63
CA VAL A 22 -11.11 -1.18 -2.47
C VAL A 22 -9.61 -1.05 -2.30
N ALA A 23 -9.16 -0.61 -1.13
CA ALA A 23 -7.76 -0.65 -0.75
C ALA A 23 -7.47 -1.97 -0.02
N LEU A 24 -6.48 -2.71 -0.50
CA LEU A 24 -5.97 -3.92 0.13
C LEU A 24 -4.79 -3.55 1.03
N SER A 25 -5.11 -3.02 2.22
CA SER A 25 -4.13 -2.68 3.27
C SER A 25 -3.47 -3.95 3.84
N GLU A 26 -2.19 -3.85 4.18
CA GLU A 26 -1.31 -4.93 4.62
C GLU A 26 -1.29 -6.11 3.63
N GLY A 27 -1.58 -5.80 2.36
CA GLY A 27 -1.90 -6.79 1.36
C GLY A 27 -0.67 -7.48 0.77
N GLY A 28 0.46 -6.77 0.76
CA GLY A 28 1.61 -7.06 -0.08
C GLY A 28 1.27 -6.91 -1.57
N ILE A 29 2.30 -6.70 -2.38
CA ILE A 29 2.16 -6.48 -3.83
C ILE A 29 2.87 -7.56 -4.66
N GLY A 30 3.79 -8.33 -4.09
CA GLY A 30 4.60 -9.34 -4.79
C GLY A 30 3.79 -10.50 -5.40
N TRP A 31 2.57 -10.76 -4.92
CA TRP A 31 1.68 -11.78 -5.48
C TRP A 31 0.91 -11.31 -6.72
N LEU A 32 0.78 -9.99 -6.92
CA LEU A 32 -0.06 -9.42 -7.99
C LEU A 32 0.43 -9.77 -9.40
N PRO A 33 1.72 -9.72 -9.75
CA PRO A 33 2.16 -10.05 -11.11
C PRO A 33 1.72 -11.46 -11.54
N PHE A 34 1.91 -12.44 -10.66
CA PHE A 34 1.45 -13.81 -10.91
C PHE A 34 -0.08 -13.87 -11.01
N TYR A 35 -0.78 -13.19 -10.11
CA TYR A 35 -2.24 -13.22 -10.08
C TYR A 35 -2.85 -12.64 -11.35
N LEU A 36 -2.35 -11.49 -11.81
CA LEU A 36 -2.82 -10.82 -13.03
C LEU A 36 -2.64 -11.72 -14.26
N ASP A 37 -1.46 -12.35 -14.42
CA ASP A 37 -1.24 -13.35 -15.48
C ASP A 37 -2.23 -14.53 -15.37
N ARG A 38 -2.47 -15.00 -14.15
CA ARG A 38 -3.28 -16.18 -13.88
C ARG A 38 -4.75 -15.93 -14.19
N VAL A 39 -5.29 -14.76 -13.87
CA VAL A 39 -6.71 -14.42 -14.09
C VAL A 39 -7.01 -14.13 -15.55
N ASP A 40 -6.12 -13.42 -16.25
CA ASP A 40 -6.30 -13.12 -17.67
C ASP A 40 -6.24 -14.40 -18.51
N ARG A 41 -5.24 -15.25 -18.24
CA ARG A 41 -5.14 -16.57 -18.88
C ARG A 41 -6.34 -17.46 -18.54
N HIS A 42 -6.85 -17.41 -17.30
CA HIS A 42 -8.03 -18.17 -16.93
C HIS A 42 -9.25 -17.74 -17.73
N PHE A 43 -9.48 -16.44 -17.81
CA PHE A 43 -10.56 -15.82 -18.55
C PHE A 43 -10.50 -16.19 -20.04
N GLN A 44 -9.34 -16.04 -20.66
CA GLN A 44 -9.14 -16.41 -22.08
C GLN A 44 -9.38 -17.89 -22.34
N ASN A 45 -8.85 -18.79 -21.49
CA ASN A 45 -9.06 -20.23 -21.63
C ASN A 45 -10.51 -20.66 -21.43
N GLN A 46 -11.30 -19.84 -20.74
CA GLN A 46 -12.71 -20.07 -20.44
C GLN A 46 -13.63 -19.16 -21.26
N ALA A 47 -13.19 -18.64 -22.40
CA ALA A 47 -14.00 -17.78 -23.26
C ALA A 47 -15.34 -18.41 -23.70
N TRP A 48 -15.48 -19.73 -23.57
CA TRP A 48 -16.72 -20.47 -23.84
C TRP A 48 -17.79 -20.33 -22.73
N ILE A 49 -17.47 -19.74 -21.56
CA ILE A 49 -18.36 -19.63 -20.39
C ILE A 49 -19.27 -18.38 -20.46
N ASP A 50 -19.19 -17.57 -21.51
CA ASP A 50 -19.89 -16.27 -21.60
C ASP A 50 -19.68 -15.41 -20.33
N ASN A 51 -18.45 -15.43 -19.83
CA ASN A 51 -18.02 -14.53 -18.78
C ASN A 51 -17.53 -13.23 -19.43
N SER A 52 -18.05 -12.10 -19.00
CA SER A 52 -17.65 -10.78 -19.51
C SER A 52 -17.30 -9.86 -18.36
N PHE A 53 -16.21 -9.11 -18.53
CA PHE A 53 -15.79 -8.02 -17.66
C PHE A 53 -16.19 -6.64 -18.22
N GLY A 54 -17.02 -6.62 -19.28
CA GLY A 54 -17.48 -5.41 -19.95
C GLY A 54 -16.45 -4.86 -20.94
N GLU A 55 -16.92 -4.22 -22.01
CA GLU A 55 -16.10 -3.42 -22.94
C GLU A 55 -14.83 -4.09 -23.50
N GLY A 56 -14.78 -5.42 -23.55
CA GLY A 56 -13.59 -6.17 -23.99
C GLY A 56 -12.41 -6.14 -23.00
N LYS A 57 -12.63 -5.68 -21.77
CA LYS A 57 -11.63 -5.63 -20.70
C LYS A 57 -11.20 -7.01 -20.25
N LEU A 58 -9.93 -7.13 -19.87
CA LEU A 58 -9.42 -8.29 -19.14
C LEU A 58 -9.72 -8.16 -17.64
N PRO A 59 -9.76 -9.27 -16.89
CA PRO A 59 -9.87 -9.22 -15.44
C PRO A 59 -8.79 -8.35 -14.78
N SER A 60 -7.57 -8.35 -15.31
CA SER A 60 -6.48 -7.51 -14.80
C SER A 60 -6.73 -6.01 -15.01
N ASP A 61 -7.44 -5.60 -16.06
CA ASP A 61 -7.83 -4.21 -16.29
C ASP A 61 -8.84 -3.78 -15.23
N VAL A 62 -9.88 -4.59 -15.01
CA VAL A 62 -10.90 -4.33 -13.98
C VAL A 62 -10.28 -4.30 -12.59
N LEU A 63 -9.32 -5.18 -12.28
CA LEU A 63 -8.61 -5.11 -11.01
C LEU A 63 -7.92 -3.76 -10.84
N ARG A 64 -7.21 -3.26 -11.86
CA ARG A 64 -6.50 -1.98 -11.79
C ARG A 64 -7.41 -0.76 -11.69
N GLU A 65 -8.65 -0.86 -12.17
CA GLU A 65 -9.65 0.21 -12.04
C GLU A 65 -10.18 0.35 -10.61
N HIS A 66 -10.28 -0.76 -9.88
CA HIS A 66 -10.99 -0.83 -8.61
C HIS A 66 -10.10 -0.95 -7.38
N ILE A 67 -8.87 -1.46 -7.53
CA ILE A 67 -8.02 -1.83 -6.39
C ILE A 67 -6.87 -0.85 -6.19
N LEU A 68 -6.63 -0.46 -4.93
CA LEU A 68 -5.33 0.06 -4.47
C LEU A 68 -4.64 -1.06 -3.68
N ALA A 69 -3.45 -1.44 -4.09
CA ALA A 69 -2.65 -2.46 -3.44
C ALA A 69 -1.61 -1.83 -2.53
N CYS A 70 -1.66 -2.14 -1.24
CA CYS A 70 -0.78 -1.56 -0.25
C CYS A 70 0.32 -2.54 0.19
N PHE A 71 1.47 -1.98 0.56
CA PHE A 71 2.58 -2.75 1.13
C PHE A 71 3.37 -1.94 2.17
N ILE A 72 3.99 -2.64 3.10
CA ILE A 72 4.91 -2.07 4.10
C ILE A 72 6.37 -2.18 3.62
N THR A 73 6.78 -3.42 3.33
CA THR A 73 8.06 -3.84 2.75
C THR A 73 7.75 -4.94 1.75
N ASP A 74 8.21 -4.80 0.50
CA ASP A 74 8.01 -5.82 -0.53
C ASP A 74 9.01 -5.67 -1.69
N PRO A 75 10.30 -6.00 -1.48
CA PRO A 75 11.32 -5.87 -2.53
C PRO A 75 10.96 -6.61 -3.83
N ALA A 76 10.38 -7.81 -3.72
CA ALA A 76 9.97 -8.60 -4.87
C ALA A 76 8.84 -7.92 -5.68
N GLY A 77 7.86 -7.33 -4.99
CA GLY A 77 6.81 -6.56 -5.63
C GLY A 77 7.29 -5.26 -6.27
N LEU A 78 8.27 -4.58 -5.66
CA LEU A 78 8.86 -3.36 -6.21
C LEU A 78 9.69 -3.62 -7.48
N GLU A 79 10.43 -4.73 -7.54
CA GLU A 79 11.10 -5.18 -8.77
C GLU A 79 10.09 -5.41 -9.91
N LEU A 80 8.89 -5.89 -9.60
CA LEU A 80 7.85 -6.21 -10.56
C LEU A 80 6.76 -5.12 -10.70
N ARG A 81 6.96 -3.93 -10.11
CA ARG A 81 5.96 -2.86 -10.03
C ARG A 81 5.32 -2.47 -11.37
N HIS A 82 6.08 -2.53 -12.46
CA HIS A 82 5.62 -2.23 -13.81
C HIS A 82 4.60 -3.26 -14.32
N ARG A 83 4.74 -4.53 -13.92
CA ARG A 83 3.79 -5.59 -14.28
C ARG A 83 2.48 -5.46 -13.50
N ILE A 84 2.57 -4.97 -12.27
CA ILE A 84 1.41 -4.66 -11.43
C ILE A 84 0.64 -3.48 -12.03
N GLY A 85 1.38 -2.44 -12.41
CA GLY A 85 0.84 -1.14 -12.80
C GLY A 85 1.03 -0.16 -11.65
N ILE A 86 1.95 0.78 -11.82
CA ILE A 86 2.39 1.70 -10.74
C ILE A 86 1.24 2.53 -10.19
N GLU A 87 0.22 2.83 -10.99
CA GLU A 87 -0.94 3.63 -10.60
C GLU A 87 -1.79 3.02 -9.48
N ILE A 88 -1.61 1.74 -9.18
CA ILE A 88 -2.41 1.06 -8.15
C ILE A 88 -1.62 0.66 -6.92
N ILE A 89 -0.36 1.09 -6.81
CA ILE A 89 0.51 0.73 -5.68
C ILE A 89 0.52 1.88 -4.67
N ALA A 90 0.35 1.57 -3.39
CA ALA A 90 0.53 2.51 -2.29
C ALA A 90 1.49 1.94 -1.23
N TRP A 91 2.46 2.74 -0.81
CA TRP A 91 3.25 2.41 0.37
C TRP A 91 2.49 2.78 1.64
N GLU A 92 2.57 1.96 2.68
CA GLU A 92 2.02 2.26 4.01
C GLU A 92 3.05 1.97 5.11
N CYS A 93 2.99 2.75 6.19
CA CYS A 93 3.91 2.62 7.31
C CYS A 93 3.46 1.52 8.29
N ASP A 94 2.16 1.28 8.41
CA ASP A 94 1.54 0.37 9.39
C ASP A 94 1.89 0.66 10.87
N TYR A 95 2.11 1.93 11.20
CA TYR A 95 2.28 2.34 12.60
C TYR A 95 0.97 2.17 13.39
N PRO A 96 0.99 1.64 14.64
CA PRO A 96 2.15 1.27 15.45
C PRO A 96 2.39 -0.25 15.54
N HIS A 97 1.99 -1.03 14.53
CA HIS A 97 2.11 -2.49 14.59
C HIS A 97 3.55 -2.94 14.78
N THR A 98 3.74 -4.13 15.36
CA THR A 98 5.09 -4.65 15.63
C THR A 98 5.89 -4.97 14.36
N ASP A 99 5.21 -5.18 13.23
CA ASP A 99 5.83 -5.48 11.93
C ASP A 99 6.15 -4.21 11.11
N THR A 100 5.88 -3.03 11.66
CA THR A 100 6.25 -1.75 11.04
C THR A 100 7.77 -1.53 11.02
N THR A 101 8.20 -0.68 10.10
CA THR A 101 9.58 -0.12 10.07
C THR A 101 9.73 1.16 10.89
N TRP A 102 8.66 1.67 11.51
CA TRP A 102 8.70 2.87 12.33
C TRP A 102 9.71 2.72 13.49
N PRO A 103 10.50 3.76 13.83
CA PRO A 103 10.47 5.16 13.37
C PRO A 103 11.26 5.47 12.09
N ASP A 104 11.95 4.47 11.55
CA ASP A 104 12.89 4.61 10.43
C ASP A 104 12.23 4.28 9.08
N SER A 105 10.90 4.25 9.05
CA SER A 105 10.12 3.91 7.85
C SER A 105 10.52 4.65 6.58
N PRO A 106 10.77 5.98 6.60
CA PRO A 106 11.21 6.68 5.40
C PRO A 106 12.56 6.18 4.87
N GLU A 107 13.51 5.87 5.75
CA GLU A 107 14.83 5.36 5.38
C GLU A 107 14.74 3.95 4.78
N TYR A 108 13.96 3.06 5.41
CA TYR A 108 13.72 1.71 4.90
C TYR A 108 13.03 1.74 3.53
N ALA A 109 11.96 2.52 3.39
CA ALA A 109 11.23 2.65 2.13
C ALA A 109 12.11 3.23 1.02
N MET A 110 12.88 4.30 1.30
CA MET A 110 13.78 4.90 0.32
C MET A 110 14.84 3.90 -0.15
N LYS A 111 15.42 3.12 0.78
CA LYS A 111 16.37 2.06 0.42
C LYS A 111 15.75 1.01 -0.52
N GLU A 112 14.53 0.54 -0.25
CA GLU A 112 13.86 -0.43 -1.14
C GLU A 112 13.54 0.17 -2.52
N PHE A 113 13.16 1.45 -2.57
CA PHE A 113 12.95 2.16 -3.84
C PHE A 113 14.25 2.29 -4.64
N ASP A 114 15.37 2.63 -3.99
CA ASP A 114 16.68 2.71 -4.63
C ASP A 114 17.13 1.34 -5.14
N ASP A 115 17.01 0.29 -4.33
CA ASP A 115 17.37 -1.08 -4.69
C ASP A 115 16.54 -1.58 -5.88
N ALA A 116 15.26 -1.22 -5.96
CA ALA A 116 14.37 -1.56 -7.07
C ALA A 116 14.54 -0.63 -8.30
N GLY A 117 15.41 0.39 -8.22
CA GLY A 117 15.63 1.36 -9.29
C GLY A 117 14.39 2.19 -9.61
N CYS A 118 13.64 2.61 -8.58
CA CYS A 118 12.51 3.52 -8.73
C CYS A 118 12.99 4.94 -9.05
N THR A 119 12.32 5.60 -9.98
CA THR A 119 12.50 7.02 -10.27
C THR A 119 11.73 7.89 -9.28
N ASP A 120 12.12 9.16 -9.10
CA ASP A 120 11.40 10.11 -8.24
C ASP A 120 9.90 10.20 -8.55
N ALA A 121 9.53 10.12 -9.84
CA ALA A 121 8.13 10.15 -10.26
C ALA A 121 7.36 8.89 -9.81
N GLU A 122 7.99 7.72 -9.86
CA GLU A 122 7.39 6.48 -9.34
C GLU A 122 7.28 6.52 -7.82
N ILE A 123 8.31 7.03 -7.13
CA ILE A 123 8.30 7.19 -5.67
C ILE A 123 7.16 8.12 -5.26
N HIS A 124 6.97 9.26 -5.94
CA HIS A 124 5.84 10.14 -5.66
C HIS A 124 4.48 9.45 -5.85
N LYS A 125 4.31 8.69 -6.93
CA LYS A 125 3.09 7.90 -7.16
C LYS A 125 2.81 6.94 -6.01
N ILE A 126 3.80 6.11 -5.69
CA ILE A 126 3.69 5.05 -4.71
C ILE A 126 3.51 5.60 -3.29
N THR A 127 4.21 6.67 -2.94
CA THR A 127 4.22 7.19 -1.56
C THR A 127 3.04 8.09 -1.24
N TRP A 128 2.45 8.80 -2.21
CA TRP A 128 1.35 9.72 -1.90
C TRP A 128 0.36 10.00 -3.04
N GLU A 129 0.77 10.12 -4.31
CA GLU A 129 -0.17 10.56 -5.37
C GLU A 129 -1.27 9.54 -5.64
N ASN A 130 -0.93 8.23 -5.62
CA ASN A 130 -1.93 7.19 -5.82
C ASN A 130 -2.96 7.17 -4.69
N ALA A 131 -2.51 7.25 -3.44
CA ALA A 131 -3.40 7.27 -2.29
C ALA A 131 -4.30 8.52 -2.27
N THR A 132 -3.75 9.69 -2.59
CA THR A 132 -4.51 10.95 -2.62
C THR A 132 -5.56 10.96 -3.72
N ARG A 133 -5.22 10.49 -4.93
CA ARG A 133 -6.17 10.23 -6.01
C ARG A 133 -7.20 9.15 -5.63
N PHE A 134 -6.80 8.17 -4.83
CA PHE A 134 -7.67 7.06 -4.47
C PHE A 134 -8.75 7.46 -3.46
N PHE A 135 -8.36 8.20 -2.42
CA PHE A 135 -9.25 8.63 -1.36
C PHE A 135 -9.86 10.03 -1.59
N ASP A 136 -9.56 10.65 -2.73
CA ASP A 136 -10.07 11.97 -3.13
C ASP A 136 -9.82 13.04 -2.06
N TRP A 137 -8.55 13.21 -1.69
CA TRP A 137 -8.15 14.21 -0.69
C TRP A 137 -6.90 14.98 -1.08
N ASP A 138 -6.83 16.25 -0.66
CA ASP A 138 -5.68 17.12 -0.86
C ASP A 138 -4.70 17.00 0.32
N PRO A 139 -3.50 16.41 0.12
CA PRO A 139 -2.51 16.23 1.18
C PRO A 139 -1.91 17.54 1.68
N PHE A 140 -2.06 18.63 0.91
CA PHE A 140 -1.45 19.93 1.22
C PHE A 140 -2.44 20.97 1.70
N LYS A 141 -3.72 20.60 1.88
CA LYS A 141 -4.78 21.49 2.37
C LYS A 141 -4.43 22.16 3.71
N HIS A 142 -3.77 21.42 4.61
CA HIS A 142 -3.45 21.88 5.96
C HIS A 142 -1.94 21.98 6.22
N THR A 143 -1.13 21.22 5.49
CA THR A 143 0.32 21.20 5.64
C THR A 143 0.95 21.53 4.28
N PRO A 144 1.52 22.72 4.08
CA PRO A 144 2.19 23.06 2.83
C PRO A 144 3.25 22.04 2.45
N ARG A 145 3.46 21.82 1.15
CA ARG A 145 4.36 20.76 0.64
C ARG A 145 5.78 20.86 1.20
N ASP A 146 6.32 22.06 1.37
CA ASP A 146 7.65 22.28 1.97
C ASP A 146 7.71 21.92 3.46
N LYS A 147 6.56 21.90 4.14
CA LYS A 147 6.40 21.49 5.55
C LYS A 147 5.98 20.02 5.71
N ALA A 148 5.58 19.35 4.63
CA ALA A 148 5.16 17.95 4.62
C ALA A 148 6.32 16.96 4.41
N THR A 149 7.57 17.41 4.47
CA THR A 149 8.75 16.54 4.32
C THR A 149 9.05 15.79 5.62
N VAL A 150 9.71 14.62 5.52
CA VAL A 150 10.15 13.83 6.67
C VAL A 150 10.94 14.69 7.67
N GLY A 151 11.90 15.48 7.18
CA GLY A 151 12.71 16.36 8.01
C GLY A 151 11.89 17.46 8.71
N ALA A 152 10.96 18.10 7.98
CA ALA A 152 10.11 19.15 8.54
C ALA A 152 9.12 18.62 9.60
N LEU A 153 8.60 17.40 9.40
CA LEU A 153 7.70 16.74 10.36
C LEU A 153 8.46 16.25 11.60
N ARG A 154 9.64 15.62 11.44
CA ARG A 154 10.49 15.21 12.58
C ARG A 154 10.96 16.41 13.42
N ALA A 155 11.22 17.55 12.80
CA ALA A 155 11.59 18.77 13.53
C ALA A 155 10.49 19.28 14.48
N GLN A 156 9.23 18.87 14.28
CA GLN A 156 8.08 19.21 15.12
C GLN A 156 7.85 18.20 16.27
N ALA A 157 8.46 17.01 16.22
CA ALA A 157 8.23 15.90 17.16
C ALA A 157 9.49 15.58 18.00
N LYS A 158 10.13 16.61 18.56
CA LYS A 158 11.40 16.47 19.32
C LYS A 158 11.22 15.86 20.71
N ASP A 159 9.98 15.79 21.18
CA ASP A 159 9.56 15.25 22.47
C ASP A 159 9.24 13.74 22.41
N VAL A 160 9.24 13.14 21.22
CA VAL A 160 8.98 11.71 21.01
C VAL A 160 10.27 10.91 21.18
N ASP A 161 10.32 10.03 22.18
CA ASP A 161 11.41 9.09 22.36
C ASP A 161 11.17 7.81 21.55
N THR A 162 12.03 7.58 20.56
CA THR A 162 11.97 6.42 19.67
C THR A 162 13.03 5.35 19.98
N THR A 163 13.65 5.42 21.16
CA THR A 163 14.68 4.46 21.59
C THR A 163 14.09 3.04 21.65
N ARG A 164 14.64 2.12 20.84
CA ARG A 164 14.30 0.70 20.94
C ARG A 164 14.80 0.15 22.27
N MET A 165 13.92 -0.53 23.00
CA MET A 165 14.24 -1.14 24.29
C MET A 165 13.46 -2.44 24.48
N SER A 166 13.93 -3.29 25.39
CA SER A 166 13.20 -4.49 25.73
C SER A 166 11.86 -4.16 26.40
N ARG A 167 10.88 -5.08 26.31
CA ARG A 167 9.61 -4.95 27.01
C ARG A 167 9.79 -4.72 28.52
N ASN A 168 10.82 -5.32 29.12
CA ASN A 168 11.12 -5.18 30.55
C ASN A 168 11.63 -3.78 30.90
N GLU A 169 12.51 -3.21 30.08
CA GLU A 169 12.99 -1.83 30.27
C GLU A 169 11.88 -0.82 30.02
N TRP A 170 11.09 -1.03 28.95
CA TRP A 170 9.92 -0.21 28.66
C TRP A 170 8.96 -0.20 29.85
N ARG A 171 8.66 -1.38 30.41
CA ARG A 171 7.79 -1.52 31.58
C ARG A 171 8.30 -0.69 32.75
N LYS A 172 9.56 -0.91 33.15
CA LYS A 172 10.18 -0.20 34.28
C LYS A 172 10.13 1.32 34.11
N ARG A 173 10.32 1.80 32.89
CA ARG A 173 10.34 3.23 32.58
C ARG A 173 8.95 3.85 32.50
N ASN A 174 8.03 3.20 31.80
CA ASN A 174 6.73 3.77 31.44
C ASN A 174 5.67 3.52 32.53
N GLU A 175 5.62 2.33 33.13
CA GLU A 175 4.71 2.09 34.28
C GLU A 175 5.09 2.98 35.47
N ALA A 176 6.40 3.20 35.71
CA ALA A 176 6.88 4.13 36.73
C ALA A 176 6.50 5.60 36.45
N ALA A 177 6.27 5.94 35.18
CA ALA A 177 5.79 7.25 34.74
C ALA A 177 4.25 7.31 34.60
N GLY A 178 3.52 6.24 34.94
CA GLY A 178 2.05 6.16 34.84
C GLY A 178 1.52 5.94 33.42
N VAL A 179 2.37 5.60 32.45
CA VAL A 179 2.00 5.36 31.05
C VAL A 179 1.73 3.87 30.82
N GLY A 180 0.55 3.52 30.29
CA GLY A 180 0.21 2.13 29.93
C GLY A 180 -0.12 1.22 31.11
N VAL A 181 -0.44 1.79 32.27
CA VAL A 181 -1.03 1.05 33.39
C VAL A 181 -2.53 0.90 33.08
N PHE A 182 -2.94 -0.30 32.66
CA PHE A 182 -4.35 -0.66 32.47
C PHE A 182 -4.89 -1.39 33.69
#